data_AF-A0A151CDS7-F1
#
_entry.id   AF-A0A151CDS7-F1
#
_cell.length_a   1.000
_cell.length_b   1.000
_cell.length_c   1.000
_cell.angle_alpha   90.00
_cell.angle_beta   90.00
_cell.angle_gamma   90.00
#
_symmetry.space_group_name_H-M   'P 1'
#
loop_
_entity.id
_entity.type
_entity.pdbx_description
1 polymer ?
#
loop_
_entity_poly.entity_id
_entity_poly.type
_entity_poly.pdbx_seq_one_letter_code
_entity_poly.pdbx_strand_id
1 'polypeptide(L)' 'MKKELKIFAGIFLVLAVGMHYKEWLDHPLDHLRTLFTLEWFGLHPLVITLAVYLLFVMVRGIVRFFGK' A
#
# COMPACT_ATOMS: atom_id res chain seq x y z
N MET A 1 0.21 -12.83 11.87
CA MET A 1 0.77 -11.49 12.16
C MET A 1 2.01 -11.17 11.31
N LYS A 2 3.21 -11.69 11.61
CA LYS A 2 4.46 -11.32 10.89
C LYS A 2 4.42 -11.56 9.37
N LYS A 3 3.77 -12.62 8.91
CA LYS A 3 3.58 -12.92 7.47
C LYS A 3 2.73 -11.86 6.79
N GLU A 4 1.57 -11.57 7.36
CA GLU A 4 0.63 -10.59 6.80
C GLU A 4 1.22 -9.18 6.79
N LEU A 5 1.95 -8.79 7.85
CA LEU A 5 2.67 -7.52 7.88
C LEU A 5 3.69 -7.43 6.74
N LYS A 6 4.43 -8.51 6.44
CA LYS A 6 5.36 -8.55 5.31
C LYS A 6 4.67 -8.43 3.96
N ILE A 7 3.52 -9.07 3.78
CA ILE A 7 2.73 -8.96 2.54
C ILE A 7 2.22 -7.52 2.38
N PHE A 8 1.60 -6.97 3.42
CA PHE A 8 1.10 -5.59 3.42
C PHE A 8 2.23 -4.59 3.16
N ALA A 9 3.36 -4.70 3.87
CA ALA A 9 4.51 -3.82 3.68
C ALA A 9 5.10 -3.94 2.27
N GLY A 10 5.15 -5.15 1.69
CA GLY A 10 5.59 -5.36 0.32
C GLY A 10 4.69 -4.64 -0.69
N ILE A 11 3.37 -4.81 -0.58
CA ILE A 11 2.40 -4.10 -1.43
C ILE A 11 2.55 -2.58 -1.25
N PHE A 12 2.64 -2.12 -0.01
CA PHE A 12 2.81 -0.70 0.31
C PHE A 12 4.05 -0.09 -0.32
N LEU A 13 5.21 -0.73 -0.17
CA LEU A 13 6.45 -0.20 -0.71
C LEU A 13 6.41 -0.11 -2.25
N VAL A 14 5.86 -1.14 -2.91
CA VAL A 14 5.70 -1.12 -4.37
C VAL A 14 4.77 0.01 -4.81
N LEU A 15 3.60 0.16 -4.16
CA LEU A 15 2.65 1.22 -4.50
C LEU A 15 3.18 2.61 -4.15
N ALA A 16 3.82 2.78 -3.00
CA ALA A 16 4.35 4.06 -2.54
C ALA A 16 5.47 4.57 -3.46
N VAL A 17 6.38 3.70 -3.87
CA VAL A 17 7.43 4.06 -4.83
C VAL A 17 6.84 4.28 -6.22
N GLY A 18 5.92 3.43 -6.67
CA GLY A 18 5.35 3.54 -8.02
C GLY A 18 4.48 4.79 -8.20
N MET A 19 3.64 5.11 -7.22
CA MET A 19 2.70 6.24 -7.31
C MET A 19 3.36 7.59 -7.07
N HIS A 20 4.38 7.63 -6.20
CA HIS A 20 5.13 8.85 -5.89
C HIS A 20 6.52 8.85 -6.51
N TYR A 21 6.69 8.17 -7.65
CA TYR A 21 8.01 7.95 -8.24
C TYR A 21 8.75 9.26 -8.52
N LYS A 22 8.04 10.27 -9.04
CA LYS A 22 8.64 11.58 -9.32
C LYS A 22 8.94 12.34 -8.04
N GLU A 23 8.03 12.32 -7.08
CA GLU A 23 8.20 12.99 -5.80
C GLU A 23 9.37 12.41 -5.00
N TRP A 24 9.58 11.10 -5.06
CA TRP A 24 10.75 10.44 -4.45
C TRP A 24 12.08 10.80 -5.13
N LEU A 25 12.09 10.98 -6.45
CA LEU A 25 13.32 11.28 -7.19
C LEU A 25 13.66 12.77 -7.21
N ASP A 26 12.67 13.60 -7.46
CA ASP A 26 12.85 15.03 -7.72
C ASP A 26 12.81 15.84 -6.42
N HIS A 27 11.95 15.46 -5.46
CA HIS A 27 11.66 16.23 -4.26
C HIS A 27 11.49 15.37 -2.97
N PRO A 28 12.42 14.46 -2.63
CA PRO A 28 12.22 13.49 -1.56
C PRO A 28 11.98 14.11 -0.17
N LEU A 29 12.69 15.19 0.15
CA LEU A 29 12.53 15.87 1.44
C LEU A 29 11.18 16.59 1.55
N ASP A 30 10.72 17.20 0.46
CA ASP A 30 9.43 17.87 0.45
C ASP A 30 8.29 16.86 0.46
N HIS A 31 8.45 15.72 -0.23
CA HIS A 31 7.52 14.60 -0.14
C HIS A 31 7.37 14.06 1.29
N LEU A 32 8.46 13.99 2.07
CA LEU A 32 8.38 13.61 3.48
C LEU A 32 7.67 14.66 4.35
N ARG A 33 7.75 15.95 3.99
CA ARG A 33 7.06 17.02 4.70
C ARG A 33 5.55 17.01 4.45
N THR A 34 5.09 16.45 3.33
CA THR A 34 3.65 16.38 3.01
C THR A 34 2.92 15.21 3.68
N LEU A 35 3.63 14.29 4.37
CA LEU A 35 3.06 13.10 5.02
C LEU A 35 1.91 13.38 6.01
N PHE A 36 1.82 14.60 6.54
CA PHE A 36 0.78 15.00 7.51
C PHE A 36 -0.14 16.12 7.00
N THR A 37 -0.21 16.32 5.69
CA THR A 37 -1.06 17.35 5.06
C THR A 37 -2.42 16.78 4.62
N LEU A 38 -3.41 17.66 4.39
CA LEU A 38 -4.75 17.28 3.95
C LEU A 38 -4.78 16.54 2.60
N GLU A 39 -3.75 16.72 1.76
CA GLU A 39 -3.59 16.01 0.48
C GLU A 39 -3.43 14.48 0.66
N TRP A 40 -3.18 14.03 1.90
CA TRP A 40 -3.08 12.62 2.30
C TRP A 40 -4.38 11.82 2.14
N PHE A 41 -5.56 12.45 2.16
CA PHE A 41 -6.84 11.74 2.24
C PHE A 41 -7.37 11.18 0.90
N GLY A 42 -6.65 11.37 -0.20
CA GLY A 42 -7.07 10.93 -1.55
C GLY A 42 -6.65 9.50 -1.94
N LEU A 43 -6.28 9.32 -3.21
CA LEU A 43 -5.67 8.08 -3.74
C LEU A 43 -4.24 7.91 -3.20
N HIS A 44 -4.11 7.74 -1.89
CA HIS A 44 -2.82 7.57 -1.23
C HIS A 44 -2.39 6.10 -1.29
N PRO A 45 -1.09 5.79 -1.47
CA PRO A 45 -0.59 4.42 -1.52
C PRO A 45 -1.04 3.57 -0.34
N LEU A 46 -1.19 4.15 0.86
CA LEU A 46 -1.65 3.43 2.04
C LEU A 46 -3.11 2.96 1.91
N VAL A 47 -4.00 3.83 1.40
CA VAL A 47 -5.42 3.51 1.21
C VAL A 47 -5.56 2.44 0.12
N ILE A 48 -4.82 2.58 -0.98
CA ILE A 48 -4.83 1.59 -2.08
C ILE A 48 -4.23 0.27 -1.60
N THR A 49 -3.16 0.30 -0.80
CA THR A 49 -2.58 -0.91 -0.19
C THR A 49 -3.61 -1.64 0.64
N LEU A 50 -4.38 -0.92 1.48
CA LEU A 50 -5.44 -1.54 2.27
C LEU A 50 -6.48 -2.21 1.37
N ALA A 51 -6.94 -1.54 0.31
CA ALA A 51 -7.89 -2.12 -0.63
C ALA A 51 -7.34 -3.37 -1.33
N VAL A 52 -6.11 -3.32 -1.85
CA VAL A 52 -5.44 -4.46 -2.53
C VAL A 52 -5.20 -5.60 -1.55
N TYR A 53 -4.77 -5.31 -0.33
CA TYR A 53 -4.54 -6.33 0.68
C TYR A 53 -5.86 -7.01 1.10
N LEU A 54 -6.95 -6.25 1.29
CA LEU A 54 -8.27 -6.82 1.57
C LEU A 54 -8.74 -7.73 0.43
N LEU A 55 -8.58 -7.30 -0.83
CA LEU A 55 -8.88 -8.12 -2.00
C LEU A 55 -8.05 -9.41 -2.02
N PHE A 56 -6.74 -9.31 -1.77
CA PHE A 56 -5.85 -10.46 -1.68
C PHE A 56 -6.28 -11.45 -0.58
N VAL A 57 -6.60 -10.94 0.62
CA VAL A 57 -7.08 -11.77 1.73
C VAL A 57 -8.39 -12.45 1.39
N MET A 58 -9.33 -11.73 0.74
CA MET A 58 -10.61 -12.27 0.30
C MET A 58 -10.42 -13.41 -0.70
N VAL A 59 -9.64 -13.19 -1.76
CA VAL A 59 -9.34 -14.23 -2.77
C VAL A 59 -8.66 -15.43 -2.12
N ARG A 60 -7.66 -15.21 -1.26
CA ARG A 60 -6.98 -16.29 -0.54
C ARG A 60 -7.93 -17.07 0.36
N GLY A 61 -8.87 -16.37 1.01
CA GLY A 61 -9.91 -16.98 1.83
C GLY A 61 -10.84 -17.87 1.02
N ILE A 62 -11.32 -17.39 -0.13
CA ILE A 62 -12.14 -18.14 -1.08
C ILE A 62 -11.38 -19.38 -1.56
N VAL A 63 -10.15 -19.22 -2.05
CA VAL A 63 -9.31 -20.34 -2.55
C VAL A 63 -9.10 -21.39 -1.46
N ARG A 64 -8.84 -20.98 -0.21
CA ARG A 64 -8.68 -21.93 0.91
C ARG A 64 -10.00 -22.63 1.25
N PHE A 65 -11.11 -21.91 1.23
CA PHE A 65 -12.44 -22.47 1.53
C PHE A 65 -12.84 -23.55 0.51
N PHE A 66 -12.61 -23.31 -0.78
CA PHE A 66 -12.93 -24.27 -1.84
C PHE A 66 -11.83 -25.31 -2.10
N GLY A 67 -10.59 -25.02 -1.70
CA GLY A 67 -9.41 -25.86 -1.94
C GLY A 67 -9.08 -26.88 -0.84
N LYS A 68 -9.76 -26.83 0.32
CA LYS A 68 -9.35 -27.37 1.64
C LYS A 68 -8.27 -26.53 2.33
#